data_AF-A0A7S4JPM4-F1
#
_entry.id   AF-A0A7S4JPM4-F1
#
_cell.length_a   1.000
_cell.length_b   1.000
_cell.length_c   1.000
_cell.angle_alpha   90.00
_cell.angle_beta   90.00
_cell.angle_gamma   90.00
#
_symmetry.space_group_name_H-M   'P 1'
#
loop_
_entity.id
_entity.type
_entity.pdbx_description
1 polymer ?
#
loop_
_entity_poly.entity_id
_entity_poly.type
_entity_poly.pdbx_seq_one_letter_code
_entity_poly.pdbx_strand_id
1 'polypeptide(L)'
;STEHRVGENGVSVPPLGYDDVEEAVKTSDIDDISALLLELPHRELGGKLTDWDDVERMAGLCEREGIKFHCDGARIFEACAGYGLSPSEVVRPFDTVYVSTYKGLGALSGAILLGPSDFCSEARIWLRRFGGNLRTLLPYAASS
;
A
#
# COMPACT_ATOMS: atom_id res chain seq x y z
N SER A 1 -12.83 -6.12 19.81
CA SER A 1 -13.51 -7.32 19.28
C SER A 1 -13.52 -7.20 17.78
N THR A 2 -12.59 -7.86 17.10
CA THR A 2 -12.43 -7.75 15.64
C THR A 2 -12.97 -9.04 15.06
N GLU A 3 -14.13 -8.98 14.42
CA GLU A 3 -14.73 -10.11 13.74
C GLU A 3 -13.88 -10.43 12.51
N HIS A 4 -13.17 -11.55 12.55
CA HIS A 4 -12.66 -12.18 11.34
C HIS A 4 -13.83 -12.40 10.40
N ARG A 5 -13.82 -11.78 9.20
CA ARG A 5 -14.70 -12.19 8.11
C ARG A 5 -14.24 -13.57 7.63
N VAL A 6 -14.66 -14.60 8.36
CA VAL A 6 -14.63 -15.98 7.91
C VAL A 6 -15.71 -16.08 6.84
N GLY A 7 -15.34 -16.44 5.60
CA GLY A 7 -16.32 -16.70 4.55
C GLY A 7 -17.29 -17.81 5.00
N GLU A 8 -18.50 -17.84 4.44
CA GLU A 8 -19.63 -18.68 4.89
C GLU A 8 -19.33 -20.19 5.03
N ASN A 9 -18.17 -20.68 4.59
CA ASN A 9 -17.74 -22.08 4.65
C ASN A 9 -16.44 -22.34 5.44
N GLY A 10 -15.92 -21.40 6.23
CA GLY A 10 -14.66 -21.60 6.97
C GLY A 10 -13.39 -21.57 6.10
N VAL A 11 -13.54 -21.32 4.79
CA VAL A 11 -12.44 -21.16 3.84
C VAL A 11 -11.94 -19.73 3.92
N SER A 12 -10.64 -19.56 4.18
CA SER A 12 -10.03 -18.22 4.21
C SER A 12 -10.08 -17.61 2.81
N VAL A 13 -10.70 -16.44 2.66
CA VAL A 13 -10.81 -15.74 1.38
C VAL A 13 -9.40 -15.37 0.89
N PRO A 14 -8.98 -15.75 -0.33
CA PRO A 14 -7.69 -15.32 -0.87
C PRO A 14 -7.73 -13.81 -1.16
N PRO A 15 -6.57 -13.12 -1.17
CA PRO A 15 -6.49 -11.78 -1.74
C PRO A 15 -6.96 -11.77 -3.19
N LEU A 16 -7.48 -10.63 -3.64
CA LEU A 16 -7.82 -10.43 -5.06
C LEU A 16 -6.57 -10.63 -5.92
N GLY A 17 -6.72 -11.39 -7.01
CA GLY A 17 -5.68 -11.62 -8.00
C GLY A 17 -5.70 -10.60 -9.11
N TYR A 18 -4.80 -10.74 -10.09
CA TYR A 18 -4.75 -9.85 -11.25
C TYR A 18 -6.07 -9.85 -12.04
N ASP A 19 -6.64 -11.03 -12.30
CA ASP A 19 -7.82 -11.17 -13.17
C ASP A 19 -9.03 -10.42 -12.57
N ASP A 20 -9.18 -10.46 -11.24
CA ASP A 20 -10.23 -9.72 -10.52
C ASP A 20 -10.06 -8.19 -10.70
N VAL A 21 -8.82 -7.70 -10.61
CA VAL A 21 -8.49 -6.28 -10.76
C VAL A 21 -8.68 -5.84 -12.22
N GLU A 22 -8.26 -6.66 -13.18
CA GLU A 22 -8.40 -6.35 -14.60
C GLU A 22 -9.88 -6.29 -15.00
N GLU A 23 -10.70 -7.23 -14.53
CA GLU A 23 -12.14 -7.19 -14.74
C GLU A 23 -12.74 -5.92 -14.14
N ALA A 24 -12.41 -5.59 -12.88
CA ALA A 24 -12.92 -4.41 -12.21
C ALA A 24 -12.54 -3.10 -12.93
N VAL A 25 -11.33 -3.00 -13.48
CA VAL A 25 -10.89 -1.83 -14.28
C VAL A 25 -11.70 -1.74 -15.58
N LYS A 26 -11.96 -2.86 -16.26
CA LYS A 26 -12.70 -2.91 -17.52
C LYS A 26 -14.20 -2.65 -17.38
N THR A 27 -14.81 -3.10 -16.28
CA THR A 27 -16.26 -3.04 -16.07
C THR A 27 -16.68 -1.87 -15.18
N SER A 28 -15.75 -1.03 -14.74
CA SER A 28 -16.07 0.11 -13.88
C SER A 28 -16.94 1.11 -14.63
N ASP A 29 -17.99 1.61 -13.97
CA ASP A 29 -18.77 2.76 -14.45
C ASP A 29 -18.05 4.11 -14.17
N ILE A 30 -16.81 4.07 -13.69
CA ILE A 30 -15.98 5.23 -13.45
C ILE A 30 -15.22 5.57 -14.73
N ASP A 31 -15.54 6.71 -15.33
CA ASP A 31 -14.96 7.15 -16.61
C ASP A 31 -13.42 7.24 -16.57
N ASP A 32 -12.83 7.60 -15.41
CA ASP A 32 -11.37 7.74 -15.23
C ASP A 32 -10.91 7.24 -13.85
N ILE A 33 -10.46 6.00 -13.77
CA ILE A 33 -9.81 5.46 -12.55
C ILE A 33 -8.44 6.13 -12.40
N SER A 34 -8.27 6.98 -11.37
CA SER A 34 -7.00 7.71 -11.19
C SER A 34 -5.90 6.86 -10.55
N ALA A 35 -6.26 5.94 -9.66
CA ALA A 35 -5.29 5.13 -8.94
C ALA A 35 -5.82 3.76 -8.52
N LEU A 36 -4.92 2.78 -8.49
CA LEU A 36 -5.08 1.48 -7.85
C LEU A 36 -4.32 1.49 -6.52
N LEU A 37 -4.94 0.99 -5.45
CA LEU A 37 -4.31 0.84 -4.14
C LEU A 37 -4.18 -0.64 -3.80
N LEU A 38 -2.98 -1.07 -3.42
CA LEU A 38 -2.72 -2.41 -2.90
C LEU A 38 -2.16 -2.35 -1.47
N GLU A 39 -2.79 -3.07 -0.55
CA GLU A 39 -2.29 -3.23 0.83
C GLU A 39 -1.35 -4.44 0.91
N LEU A 40 -0.12 -4.24 1.42
CA LEU A 40 0.86 -5.31 1.57
C LEU A 40 1.43 -5.37 3.01
N PRO A 41 1.25 -6.52 3.71
CA PRO A 41 0.21 -7.55 3.50
C PRO A 41 -1.20 -7.06 3.85
N HIS A 42 -2.22 -7.76 3.34
CA HIS A 42 -3.64 -7.53 3.64
C HIS A 42 -3.94 -7.84 5.11
N ARG A 43 -4.09 -6.80 5.95
CA ARG A 43 -4.32 -6.97 7.39
C ARG A 43 -5.62 -7.73 7.69
N GLU A 44 -6.71 -7.38 7.02
CA GLU A 44 -8.03 -7.97 7.30
C GLU A 44 -8.15 -9.43 6.84
N LEU A 45 -7.27 -9.86 5.94
CA LEU A 45 -7.17 -11.25 5.50
C LEU A 45 -6.19 -12.07 6.37
N GLY A 46 -5.72 -11.53 7.49
CA GLY A 46 -4.81 -12.21 8.40
C GLY A 46 -3.33 -12.06 8.03
N GLY A 47 -2.97 -11.01 7.29
CA GLY A 47 -1.59 -10.77 6.85
C GLY A 47 -1.19 -11.55 5.61
N LYS A 48 -2.16 -11.90 4.75
CA LYS A 48 -1.90 -12.55 3.47
C LYS A 48 -1.24 -11.60 2.48
N LEU A 49 -0.41 -12.18 1.62
CA LEU A 49 0.21 -11.49 0.50
C LEU A 49 -0.53 -11.82 -0.80
N THR A 50 -0.69 -10.82 -1.66
CA THR A 50 -1.03 -11.04 -3.07
C THR A 50 0.12 -11.79 -3.74
N ASP A 51 -0.16 -12.66 -4.71
CA ASP A 51 0.91 -13.33 -5.45
C ASP A 51 1.84 -12.30 -6.11
N TRP A 52 3.15 -12.56 -6.13
CA TRP A 52 4.10 -11.57 -6.65
C TRP A 52 3.93 -11.35 -8.16
N ASP A 53 3.61 -12.40 -8.93
CA ASP A 53 3.32 -12.28 -10.36
C ASP A 53 2.10 -11.39 -10.60
N ASP A 54 1.08 -11.52 -9.75
CA ASP A 54 -0.10 -10.65 -9.80
C ASP A 54 0.25 -9.19 -9.51
N VAL A 55 1.15 -8.91 -8.55
CA VAL A 55 1.62 -7.53 -8.27
C VAL A 55 2.31 -6.92 -9.49
N GLU A 56 3.18 -7.69 -10.15
CA GLU A 56 3.89 -7.24 -11.35
C GLU A 56 2.93 -7.02 -12.53
N ARG A 57 1.96 -7.92 -12.72
CA ARG A 57 0.93 -7.78 -13.75
C ARG A 57 0.02 -6.58 -13.48
N MET A 58 -0.36 -6.32 -12.23
CA MET A 58 -1.14 -5.14 -11.83
C MET A 58 -0.38 -3.84 -12.15
N ALA A 59 0.93 -3.79 -11.89
CA ALA A 59 1.75 -2.64 -12.27
C ALA A 59 1.73 -2.40 -13.79
N GLY A 60 1.87 -3.47 -14.60
CA GLY A 60 1.78 -3.37 -16.06
C GLY A 60 0.40 -2.98 -16.59
N LEU A 61 -0.68 -3.37 -15.91
CA LEU A 61 -2.03 -2.88 -16.18
C LEU A 61 -2.12 -1.37 -15.90
N CYS A 62 -1.69 -0.94 -14.71
CA CYS A 62 -1.71 0.46 -14.32
C CYS A 62 -0.94 1.36 -15.29
N GLU A 63 0.26 0.93 -15.72
CA GLU A 63 1.06 1.67 -16.70
C GLU A 63 0.32 1.82 -18.05
N ARG A 64 -0.29 0.73 -18.56
CA ARG A 64 -1.00 0.73 -19.84
C ARG A 64 -2.26 1.60 -19.82
N GLU A 65 -3.01 1.55 -18.72
CA GLU A 65 -4.28 2.28 -18.58
C GLU A 65 -4.08 3.71 -18.02
N GLY A 66 -2.83 4.12 -17.73
CA GLY A 66 -2.53 5.46 -17.18
C GLY A 66 -2.96 5.65 -15.72
N ILE A 67 -3.17 4.56 -14.98
CA ILE A 67 -3.61 4.54 -13.59
C ILE A 67 -2.38 4.59 -12.67
N LYS A 68 -2.43 5.38 -11.60
CA LYS A 68 -1.35 5.40 -10.59
C LYS A 68 -1.41 4.23 -9.63
N PHE A 69 -0.27 3.58 -9.38
CA PHE A 69 -0.22 2.44 -8.48
C PHE A 69 0.36 2.82 -7.11
N HIS A 70 -0.47 2.71 -6.06
CA HIS A 70 -0.10 3.03 -4.69
C HIS A 70 -0.03 1.78 -3.81
N CYS A 71 1.03 1.65 -3.02
CA CYS A 71 1.13 0.64 -1.98
C CYS A 71 0.79 1.22 -0.60
N ASP A 72 -0.23 0.66 0.07
CA ASP A 72 -0.33 0.75 1.53
C ASP A 72 0.61 -0.30 2.15
N GLY A 73 1.84 0.13 2.40
CA GLY A 73 2.91 -0.66 3.01
C GLY A 73 3.00 -0.48 4.52
N ALA A 74 1.88 -0.37 5.24
CA ALA A 74 1.88 -0.26 6.70
C ALA A 74 2.72 -1.35 7.41
N ARG A 75 2.92 -2.49 6.76
CA ARG A 75 3.72 -3.64 7.20
C ARG A 75 4.64 -4.15 6.06
N ILE A 76 5.24 -3.21 5.33
CA ILE A 76 6.05 -3.53 4.14
C ILE A 76 7.24 -4.43 4.45
N PHE A 77 7.85 -4.32 5.65
CA PHE A 77 9.01 -5.14 6.03
C PHE A 77 8.61 -6.60 6.27
N GLU A 78 7.43 -6.82 6.84
CA GLU A 78 6.83 -8.14 6.96
C GLU A 78 6.47 -8.72 5.58
N ALA A 79 5.99 -7.89 4.65
CA ALA A 79 5.79 -8.31 3.26
C ALA A 79 7.12 -8.72 2.59
N CYS A 80 8.20 -7.95 2.79
CA CYS A 80 9.54 -8.30 2.28
C CYS A 80 9.99 -9.67 2.77
N ALA A 81 9.82 -9.94 4.08
CA ALA A 81 10.14 -11.24 4.65
C ALA A 81 9.27 -12.36 4.07
N GLY A 82 7.97 -12.11 3.85
CA GLY A 82 7.06 -13.08 3.27
C GLY A 82 7.32 -13.39 1.79
N TYR A 83 7.74 -12.40 1.00
CA TYR A 83 8.16 -12.60 -0.39
C TYR A 83 9.59 -13.13 -0.54
N GLY A 84 10.43 -12.97 0.48
CA GLY A 84 11.87 -13.25 0.36
C GLY A 84 12.62 -12.25 -0.53
N LEU A 85 12.10 -11.02 -0.65
CA LEU A 85 12.63 -9.95 -1.49
C LEU A 85 13.15 -8.79 -0.64
N SER A 86 14.09 -8.00 -1.18
CA SER A 86 14.54 -6.78 -0.52
C SER A 86 13.44 -5.70 -0.54
N PRO A 87 13.46 -4.73 0.40
CA PRO A 87 12.53 -3.60 0.37
C PRO A 87 12.53 -2.85 -0.96
N SER A 88 13.69 -2.73 -1.61
CA SER A 88 13.82 -2.07 -2.91
C SER A 88 13.14 -2.82 -4.06
N GLU A 89 13.08 -4.15 -3.97
CA GLU A 89 12.38 -4.99 -4.95
C GLU A 89 10.88 -4.93 -4.72
N VAL A 90 10.44 -5.02 -3.46
CA VAL A 90 9.02 -4.99 -3.11
C VAL A 90 8.37 -3.67 -3.51
N VAL A 91 9.04 -2.53 -3.31
CA VAL A 91 8.45 -1.22 -3.61
C VAL A 91 8.56 -0.80 -5.08
N ARG A 92 9.38 -1.49 -5.88
CA ARG A 92 9.68 -1.11 -7.28
C ARG A 92 8.44 -1.00 -8.19
N PRO A 93 7.42 -1.87 -8.09
CA PRO A 93 6.27 -1.81 -8.99
C PRO A 93 5.34 -0.61 -8.77
N PHE A 94 5.49 0.12 -7.66
CA PHE A 94 4.55 1.17 -7.24
C PHE A 94 5.05 2.57 -7.59
N ASP A 95 4.15 3.45 -8.04
CA ASP A 95 4.44 4.88 -8.19
C ASP A 95 4.70 5.53 -6.83
N THR A 96 3.95 5.11 -5.80
CA THR A 96 4.01 5.70 -4.46
C THR A 96 3.78 4.65 -3.38
N VAL A 97 4.41 4.85 -2.21
CA VAL A 97 4.34 3.89 -1.10
C VAL A 97 4.15 4.61 0.22
N TYR A 98 3.15 4.20 0.98
CA TYR A 98 3.01 4.54 2.38
C TYR A 98 3.72 3.50 3.25
N VAL A 99 4.48 3.95 4.25
CA VAL A 99 5.15 3.09 5.23
C VAL A 99 4.84 3.57 6.63
N SER A 100 4.43 2.67 7.52
CA SER A 100 4.23 2.99 8.94
C SER A 100 5.51 2.77 9.75
N THR A 101 5.83 3.69 10.66
CA THR A 101 7.02 3.56 11.54
C THR A 101 6.73 2.91 12.89
N TYR A 102 5.46 2.85 13.31
CA TYR A 102 5.06 2.36 14.65
C TYR A 102 4.52 0.93 14.67
N LYS A 103 4.63 0.21 13.54
CA LYS A 103 4.26 -1.21 13.42
C LYS A 103 5.50 -2.08 13.56
N GLY A 104 5.91 -2.78 12.49
CA GLY A 104 7.09 -3.65 12.52
C GLY A 104 8.38 -2.95 12.93
N LEU A 105 8.47 -1.62 12.74
CA LEU A 105 9.63 -0.80 13.13
C LEU A 105 9.62 -0.32 14.60
N GLY A 106 8.50 -0.40 15.31
CA GLY A 106 8.45 -0.14 16.76
C GLY A 106 8.62 1.32 17.21
N ALA A 107 8.56 2.32 16.31
CA ALA A 107 8.56 3.72 16.73
C ALA A 107 7.28 4.08 17.51
N LEU A 108 7.30 5.20 18.25
CA LEU A 108 6.13 5.66 19.02
C LEU A 108 4.91 5.98 18.13
N SER A 109 5.16 6.63 17.00
CA SER A 109 4.16 6.97 15.98
C SER A 109 4.86 7.34 14.68
N GLY A 110 4.09 7.62 13.63
CA GLY A 110 4.59 8.21 12.39
C GLY A 110 4.40 7.34 11.15
N ALA A 111 4.71 7.95 10.02
CA ALA A 111 4.67 7.33 8.71
C ALA A 111 5.58 8.07 7.74
N ILE A 112 5.96 7.38 6.67
CA ILE A 112 6.73 7.89 5.54
C ILE A 112 5.87 7.70 4.29
N LEU A 113 5.83 8.73 3.45
CA LEU A 113 5.27 8.65 2.10
C LEU A 113 6.43 8.77 1.11
N LEU A 114 6.56 7.77 0.25
CA LEU A 114 7.60 7.65 -0.77
C LEU A 114 6.97 7.85 -2.15
N GLY A 115 7.70 8.49 -3.05
CA GLY A 115 7.29 8.70 -4.43
C GLY A 115 8.18 9.73 -5.14
N PRO A 116 7.86 10.06 -6.40
CA PRO A 116 8.53 11.11 -7.16
C PRO A 116 8.61 12.46 -6.43
N SER A 117 9.62 13.27 -6.76
CA SER A 117 9.90 14.53 -6.05
C SER A 117 8.77 15.56 -6.19
N ASP A 118 8.14 15.62 -7.36
CA ASP A 118 6.97 16.45 -7.65
C ASP A 118 5.75 16.00 -6.84
N PHE A 119 5.46 14.69 -6.82
CA PHE A 119 4.42 14.11 -5.97
C PHE A 119 4.66 14.43 -4.48
N CYS A 120 5.87 14.22 -3.98
CA CYS A 120 6.23 14.54 -2.60
C CYS A 120 6.09 16.03 -2.29
N SER A 121 6.33 16.91 -3.26
CA SER A 121 6.19 18.36 -3.09
C SER A 121 4.72 18.76 -2.92
N GLU A 122 3.83 18.20 -3.74
CA GLU A 122 2.38 18.38 -3.62
C GLU A 122 1.85 17.76 -2.32
N ALA A 123 2.29 16.55 -1.96
CA ALA A 123 1.91 15.89 -0.73
C ALA A 123 2.26 16.72 0.51
N ARG A 124 3.38 17.46 0.50
CA ARG A 124 3.75 18.39 1.60
C ARG A 124 2.78 19.57 1.73
N ILE A 125 2.20 20.05 0.63
CA ILE A 125 1.16 21.09 0.67
C ILE A 125 -0.08 20.53 1.36
N TRP A 126 -0.50 19.33 0.97
CA TRP A 126 -1.63 18.65 1.61
C TRP A 126 -1.38 18.35 3.08
N LEU A 127 -0.18 17.86 3.44
CA LEU A 127 0.21 17.64 4.83
C LEU A 127 0.05 18.93 5.68
N ARG A 128 0.40 20.09 5.13
CA ARG A 128 0.14 21.39 5.79
C ARG A 128 -1.34 21.67 5.96
N ARG A 129 -2.14 21.46 4.90
CA ARG A 129 -3.60 21.69 4.92
C ARG A 129 -4.32 20.79 5.92
N PHE A 130 -3.89 19.53 6.04
CA PHE A 130 -4.40 18.56 7.01
C PHE A 130 -3.83 18.75 8.43
N GLY A 131 -3.03 19.80 8.68
CA GLY A 131 -2.48 20.11 10.00
C GLY A 131 -1.33 19.20 10.47
N GLY A 132 -0.81 18.34 9.59
CA GLY A 132 0.28 17.41 9.90
C GLY A 132 1.69 18.02 9.88
N ASN A 133 1.83 19.27 9.41
CA ASN A 133 3.12 19.99 9.44
C ASN A 133 3.36 20.64 10.80
N LEU A 134 3.53 19.81 11.82
CA LEU A 134 3.81 20.25 13.18
C LEU A 134 5.16 20.96 13.25
N ARG A 135 5.24 22.01 14.08
CA ARG A 135 6.46 22.82 14.27
C ARG A 135 7.65 21.99 14.76
N THR A 136 7.38 20.88 15.45
CA THR A 136 8.38 19.90 15.90
C THR A 136 7.83 18.49 15.69
N LEU A 137 8.42 17.74 14.76
CA LEU A 137 8.15 16.29 14.56
C LEU A 137 9.23 15.40 15.20
N LEU A 138 10.28 16.00 15.79
CA LEU A 138 11.43 15.30 16.33
C LEU A 138 11.11 14.16 17.33
N PRO A 139 10.14 14.31 18.26
CA PRO A 139 9.75 13.22 19.15
C PRO A 139 9.26 11.96 18.42
N TYR A 140 8.75 12.11 17.20
CA TYR A 140 8.23 11.00 16.38
C TYR A 140 9.31 10.40 15.46
N ALA A 141 10.33 11.18 15.09
CA ALA A 141 11.43 10.72 14.24
C ALA A 141 12.58 10.05 15.03
N ALA A 142 12.71 10.33 16.33
CA ALA A 142 13.85 9.92 17.15
C ALA A 142 13.50 8.89 18.26
N SER A 143 12.36 8.19 18.15
CA SER A 143 12.02 7.12 19.09
C SER A 143 12.53 5.78 18.56
N SER A 144 13.72 5.40 19.01
CA SER A 144 14.24 4.02 19.00
C SER A 144 14.23 3.47 20.41
#